data_AF-A0A644ZLU9-F1
#
_entry.id   AF-A0A644ZLU9-F1
#
_cell.length_a   1.000
_cell.length_b   1.000
_cell.length_c   1.000
_cell.angle_alpha   90.00
_cell.angle_beta   90.00
_cell.angle_gamma   90.00
#
_symmetry.space_group_name_H-M   'P 1'
#
loop_
_entity.id
_entity.type
_entity.pdbx_description
1 polymer ?
#
loop_
_entity_poly.entity_id
_entity_poly.type
_entity_poly.pdbx_seq_one_letter_code
_entity_poly.pdbx_strand_id
1 'polypeptide(L)' 'MELGFRPIVESGPVELLNTAVELIARRRISSMAVQIRGQCKAKVSFTAKGKIKVERSETRSSALEAGEGI' A
#
# COMPACT_ATOMS: atom_id res chain seq x y z
N MET A 1 24.60 -7.88 9.98
CA MET A 1 23.23 -7.77 10.51
C MET A 1 22.31 -8.23 9.39
N GLU A 2 21.73 -9.44 9.49
CA GLU A 2 20.61 -9.79 8.63
C GLU A 2 19.47 -8.83 8.97
N LEU A 3 18.84 -8.22 7.96
CA LEU A 3 17.81 -7.19 8.15
C LEU A 3 16.52 -7.71 8.80
N GLY A 4 16.49 -8.97 9.27
CA GLY A 4 15.30 -9.62 9.84
C GLY A 4 14.23 -9.96 8.80
N PHE A 5 14.49 -9.71 7.51
CA PHE A 5 13.59 -10.04 6.42
C PHE A 5 14.35 -10.67 5.25
N ARG A 6 13.66 -11.54 4.53
CA ARG A 6 14.16 -12.15 3.30
C ARG A 6 13.73 -11.28 2.11
N PRO A 7 14.63 -11.00 1.15
CA PRO A 7 14.26 -10.34 -0.09
C PRO A 7 13.12 -11.10 -0.78
N ILE A 8 12.13 -10.36 -1.26
CA ILE A 8 11.05 -10.93 -2.05
C ILE A 8 11.61 -11.16 -3.46
N VAL A 9 11.55 -12.40 -3.96
CA VAL A 9 11.89 -12.75 -5.34
C VAL A 9 10.96 -12.02 -6.32
N GLU A 10 11.33 -11.86 -7.59
CA GLU A 10 10.58 -11.03 -8.55
C GLU A 10 9.08 -11.36 -8.67
N SER A 11 8.68 -12.63 -8.51
CA SER A 11 7.26 -13.04 -8.52
C SER A 11 6.51 -12.74 -7.21
N GLY A 12 7.24 -12.63 -6.10
CA GLY A 12 6.68 -12.58 -4.76
C GLY A 12 5.78 -11.37 -4.47
N PRO A 13 5.95 -10.18 -5.08
CA PRO A 13 4.99 -9.08 -4.88
C PRO A 13 3.59 -9.42 -5.39
N VAL A 14 3.48 -10.10 -6.54
CA VAL A 14 2.19 -10.49 -7.11
C VAL A 14 1.55 -11.61 -6.28
N GLU A 15 2.33 -12.60 -5.86
CA GLU A 15 1.86 -13.69 -5.00
C GLU A 15 1.36 -13.18 -3.63
N LEU A 16 2.08 -12.22 -3.04
CA LEU A 16 1.67 -11.56 -1.80
C LEU A 16 0.32 -10.84 -1.96
N LEU A 17 0.14 -10.12 -3.07
CA LEU A 17 -1.12 -9.44 -3.37
C LEU A 17 -2.27 -10.44 -3.55
N ASN A 18 -2.05 -11.54 -4.29
CA ASN A 18 -3.05 -12.59 -4.49
C ASN A 18 -3.47 -13.21 -3.15
N THR A 19 -2.49 -13.55 -2.31
CA THR A 19 -2.74 -14.11 -0.97
C THR A 19 -3.53 -13.14 -0.10
N ALA A 20 -3.18 -11.85 -0.11
CA ALA A 20 -3.90 -10.84 0.65
C ALA A 20 -5.35 -10.68 0.19
N VAL A 21 -5.59 -10.64 -1.12
CA VAL A 21 -6.95 -10.58 -1.69
C VAL A 21 -7.77 -11.81 -1.27
N GLU A 22 -7.17 -13.00 -1.31
CA GLU A 22 -7.84 -14.22 -0.88
C GLU A 22 -8.22 -14.20 0.61
N LEU A 23 -7.30 -13.77 1.48
CA LEU A 23 -7.57 -13.64 2.92
C LEU A 23 -8.67 -12.61 3.20
N ILE A 24 -8.71 -11.51 2.44
CA ILE A 24 -9.77 -10.49 2.55
C ILE A 24 -11.11 -11.05 2.05
N ALA A 25 -11.13 -11.72 0.91
CA ALA A 25 -12.33 -12.32 0.32
C ALA A 25 -12.94 -13.40 1.24
N ARG A 26 -12.08 -14.19 1.89
CA ARG A 26 -12.47 -15.19 2.89
C ARG A 26 -12.76 -14.61 4.28
N ARG A 27 -12.75 -13.27 4.42
CA ARG A 27 -12.95 -12.54 5.68
C ARG A 27 -12.01 -12.96 6.82
N ARG A 28 -10.81 -13.45 6.50
CA ARG A 28 -9.76 -13.79 7.48
C ARG A 28 -9.02 -12.56 7.98
N ILE A 29 -8.90 -11.54 7.13
CA ILE A 29 -8.43 -10.20 7.49
C ILE A 29 -9.36 -9.16 6.87
N SER A 30 -9.46 -7.98 7.48
CA SER A 30 -10.36 -6.92 7.01
C SER A 30 -9.77 -6.10 5.85
N SER A 31 -8.46 -5.87 5.87
CA SER A 31 -7.76 -5.10 4.85
C SER A 31 -6.24 -5.32 4.90
N MET A 32 -5.55 -4.95 3.83
CA MET A 32 -4.09 -4.84 3.75
C MET A 32 -3.72 -3.43 3.29
N ALA A 33 -2.63 -2.87 3.83
CA ALA A 33 -2.06 -1.61 3.34
C ALA A 33 -0.58 -1.79 2.99
N VAL A 34 -0.18 -1.28 1.83
CA VAL A 34 1.21 -1.24 1.36
C VAL A 34 1.62 0.22 1.23
N GLN A 35 2.77 0.57 1.80
CA GLN A 35 3.31 1.92 1.74
C GLN A 35 4.66 1.91 1.03
N ILE A 36 4.71 2.57 -0.12
CA ILE A 36 5.93 2.77 -0.89
C ILE A 36 6.50 4.14 -0.49
N ARG A 37 7.63 4.12 0.21
CA ARG A 37 8.29 5.32 0.74
C ARG A 37 8.51 6.35 -0.37
N GLY A 38 8.00 7.56 -0.18
CA GLY A 38 8.13 8.68 -1.12
C GLY A 38 7.26 8.58 -2.38
N GLN A 39 6.39 7.57 -2.51
CA GLN A 39 5.52 7.42 -3.68
C GLN A 39 4.04 7.42 -3.31
N CYS A 40 3.53 6.29 -2.81
CA CYS A 40 2.11 6.12 -2.58
C CYS A 40 1.83 5.11 -1.47
N LYS A 41 0.62 5.22 -0.92
CA LYS A 41 0.03 4.19 -0.06
C LYS A 41 -1.13 3.57 -0.81
N ALA A 42 -1.19 2.25 -0.84
CA ALA A 42 -2.30 1.49 -1.38
C ALA A 42 -2.98 0.71 -0.25
N LYS A 43 -4.31 0.64 -0.26
CA LYS A 43 -5.11 -0.17 0.65
C LYS A 43 -6.04 -1.07 -0.14
N VAL A 44 -6.05 -2.35 0.20
CA VAL A 44 -6.99 -3.35 -0.32
C VAL A 44 -7.94 -3.71 0.81
N SER A 45 -9.25 -3.69 0.57
CA SER A 45 -10.26 -3.98 1.58
C SER A 45 -11.52 -4.63 1.01
N PHE A 46 -12.32 -5.26 1.87
CA PHE A 46 -13.63 -5.77 1.50
C PHE A 46 -14.71 -4.71 1.72
N THR A 47 -15.59 -4.51 0.74
CA THR A 47 -16.73 -3.58 0.86
C THR A 47 -17.92 -4.27 1.50
N ALA A 48 -18.81 -3.49 2.13
CA ALA A 48 -20.08 -4.00 2.64
C ALA A 48 -20.95 -4.68 1.55
N LYS A 49 -20.75 -4.33 0.27
CA LYS A 49 -21.44 -4.90 -0.89
C LYS A 49 -20.80 -6.18 -1.44
N GLY A 50 -19.83 -6.78 -0.73
CA GLY A 50 -19.23 -8.05 -1.16
C GLY A 50 -18.09 -7.95 -2.17
N LYS A 51 -17.63 -6.74 -2.51
CA LYS A 51 -16.58 -6.51 -3.52
C LYS A 51 -15.24 -6.18 -2.87
N ILE A 52 -14.14 -6.57 -3.51
CA ILE A 52 -12.80 -6.07 -3.18
C ILE A 52 -12.67 -4.64 -3.69
N LYS A 53 -12.21 -3.73 -2.83
CA LYS A 53 -11.91 -2.33 -3.14
C LYS A 53 -10.41 -2.11 -3.00
N VAL A 54 -9.83 -1.45 -4.00
CA VAL A 54 -8.44 -1.01 -4.00
C VAL A 54 -8.42 0.51 -4.02
N GLU A 55 -7.76 1.12 -3.05
CA GLU A 55 -7.61 2.57 -2.93
C GLU A 55 -6.13 2.93 -2.93
N ARG A 56 -5.74 3.87 -3.79
CA ARG A 56 -4.37 4.43 -3.84
C ARG A 56 -4.44 5.90 -3.44
N SER A 57 -3.55 6.30 -2.53
CA SER A 57 -3.37 7.68 -2.12
C SER A 57 -1.92 8.10 -2.36
N GLU A 58 -1.73 9.22 -3.04
CA GLU A 58 -0.46 9.90 -3.21
C GLU A 58 -0.47 11.20 -2.42
N THR A 59 0.57 11.45 -1.65
CA THR A 59 0.75 12.72 -0.95
C THR A 59 1.85 13.49 -1.66
N ARG A 60 1.48 14.53 -2.41
CA ARG A 60 2.43 15.51 -2.96
C ARG A 60 2.43 16.72 -2.03
N SER A 61 3.50 16.89 -1.27
CA SER A 61 3.73 18.08 -0.45
C SER A 61 4.71 18.99 -1.17
N SER A 62 4.27 20.19 -1.52
CA SER A 62 5.14 21.28 -1.99
C SER A 62 5.10 22.41 -0.96
N ALA A 63 6.26 22.79 -0.43
CA ALA A 63 6.43 24.04 0.29
C ALA A 63 6.97 25.07 -0.70
N LEU A 64 6.19 26.10 -0.99
CA LEU A 64 6.66 27.29 -1.70
C LEU A 64 6.97 28.33 -0.63
N GLU A 65 8.24 28.60 -0.41
CA GLU A 65 8.65 29.80 0.31
C GLU A 65 8.80 30.92 -0.73
N ALA A 66 7.84 31.85 -0.73
CA ALA A 66 7.97 33.12 -1.45
C ALA A 66 8.49 34.15 -0.45
N GLY A 67 9.81 34.40 -0.48
CA GLY A 67 10.43 35.55 0.18
C GLY A 67 10.73 36.62 -0.85
N GLU A 68 10.01 37.75 -0.78
CA GLU A 68 10.50 39.03 -1.30
C GLU A 68 11.42 39.68 -0.26
N GLY A 69 12.54 40.24 -0.71
CA GLY A 69 13.50 41.01 0.11
C GLY A 69 14.55 40.11 0.77
N ILE A 70 15.84 40.28 0.49
CA ILE A 70 16.62 41.53 0.56
C ILE A 70 17.69 41.56 -0.54
#